data_AF-D8F0Q0-F1
#
_entry.id   AF-D8F0Q0-F1
#
_cell.length_a   1.000
_cell.length_b   1.000
_cell.length_c   1.000
_cell.angle_alpha   90.00
_cell.angle_beta   90.00
_cell.angle_gamma   90.00
#
_symmetry.space_group_name_H-M   'P 1'
#
loop_
_entity.id
_entity.type
_entity.pdbx_description
1 polymer ?
#
loop_
_entity_poly.entity_id
_entity_poly.type
_entity_poly.pdbx_seq_one_letter_code
_entity_poly.pdbx_strand_id
1 'polypeptide(L)'
;RRFYTFMASNKIPWHNLWAALWHLIPDPLSDGRLMIALDDFINPKTGRNIFGCSHIFDHAAKDNQSKYPWAQNVVLIGLLKVIKGRWACLPLSQRFYLPQKAINAKSDNMRVAGKVVSFQTKLQQAVEMVIQVAQHFAGVDIIIVCDSWFGNNGLFKPLRTKLGNFVHLLSRLRSNTVLYSIPKIGSSKKPGRPKKYGSRLGSCAEMAAAFMAYASTYHVFLYGKYREVNAYSQIVMLKTLKCPVRVVWVFRKTQWIAIFSTDLKLSVEQIIEYYGARWKIESGFKEIKQDIGSSKAKPACTGSDQSHQFS
;
A
#
# COMPACT_ATOMS: atom_id res chain seq x y z
N ARG A 1 30.58 -15.23 -11.18
CA ARG A 1 30.14 -15.28 -12.60
C ARG A 1 28.83 -16.06 -12.77
N ARG A 2 28.72 -17.33 -12.32
CA ARG A 2 27.49 -18.16 -12.45
C ARG A 2 26.22 -17.56 -11.82
N PHE A 3 26.32 -16.96 -10.62
CA PHE A 3 25.18 -16.30 -9.96
C PHE A 3 24.58 -15.15 -10.78
N TYR A 4 25.41 -14.26 -11.32
CA TYR A 4 24.93 -13.15 -12.16
C TYR A 4 24.34 -13.63 -13.49
N THR A 5 24.91 -14.68 -14.10
CA THR A 5 24.35 -15.31 -15.30
C THR A 5 23.00 -15.97 -15.01
N PHE A 6 22.85 -16.60 -13.84
CA PHE A 6 21.57 -17.15 -13.38
C PHE A 6 20.54 -16.03 -13.20
N MET A 7 20.86 -15.01 -12.39
CA MET A 7 19.95 -13.90 -12.13
C MET A 7 19.57 -13.13 -13.40
N ALA A 8 20.49 -12.97 -14.36
CA ALA A 8 20.22 -12.32 -15.64
C ALA A 8 19.54 -13.21 -16.69
N SER A 9 19.19 -14.45 -16.35
CA SER A 9 18.56 -15.38 -17.26
C SER A 9 17.09 -15.04 -17.48
N ASN A 10 16.72 -14.77 -18.73
CA ASN A 10 15.32 -14.60 -19.14
C ASN A 10 14.49 -15.90 -19.03
N LYS A 11 15.12 -17.02 -18.68
CA LYS A 11 14.46 -18.33 -18.50
C LYS A 11 13.92 -18.55 -17.09
N ILE A 12 14.20 -17.67 -16.12
CA ILE A 12 13.65 -17.81 -14.78
C ILE A 12 12.15 -17.49 -14.83
N PRO A 13 11.25 -18.44 -14.49
CA PRO A 13 9.81 -18.19 -14.51
C PRO A 13 9.40 -17.49 -13.22
N TRP A 14 9.68 -16.19 -13.10
CA TRP A 14 9.45 -15.42 -11.87
C TRP A 14 8.02 -15.50 -11.35
N HIS A 15 7.03 -15.53 -12.24
CA HIS A 15 5.64 -15.74 -11.87
C HIS A 15 5.45 -17.05 -11.09
N ASN A 16 5.97 -18.16 -11.61
CA ASN A 16 5.86 -19.47 -10.98
C ASN A 16 6.72 -19.56 -9.72
N LEU A 17 7.86 -18.87 -9.68
CA LEU A 17 8.68 -18.79 -8.48
C LEU A 17 7.96 -18.05 -7.36
N TRP A 18 7.32 -16.92 -7.65
CA TRP A 18 6.50 -16.20 -6.67
C TRP A 18 5.35 -17.06 -6.17
N ALA A 19 4.60 -17.70 -7.07
CA ALA A 19 3.53 -18.61 -6.69
C ALA A 19 4.02 -19.77 -5.79
N ALA A 20 5.19 -20.34 -6.09
CA ALA A 20 5.80 -21.37 -5.26
C ALA A 20 6.21 -20.82 -3.88
N LEU A 21 6.78 -19.60 -3.81
CA LEU A 21 7.12 -18.95 -2.54
C LEU A 21 5.88 -18.65 -1.70
N TRP A 22 4.78 -18.23 -2.32
CA TRP A 22 3.51 -18.01 -1.63
C TRP A 22 2.94 -19.32 -1.07
N HIS A 23 3.07 -20.42 -1.80
CA HIS A 23 2.63 -21.76 -1.36
C HIS A 23 3.41 -22.27 -0.14
N LEU A 24 4.66 -21.82 0.05
CA LEU A 24 5.46 -22.16 1.22
C LEU A 24 5.07 -21.40 2.49
N ILE A 25 4.08 -20.50 2.44
CA ILE A 25 3.58 -19.78 3.61
C ILE A 25 2.48 -20.63 4.26
N PRO A 26 2.75 -21.33 5.39
CA PRO A 26 1.81 -22.31 5.94
C PRO A 26 0.55 -21.69 6.52
N ASP A 27 0.67 -20.51 7.14
CA ASP A 27 -0.43 -19.76 7.73
C ASP A 27 -0.30 -18.28 7.33
N PRO A 28 -0.91 -17.87 6.20
CA PRO A 28 -0.79 -16.52 5.69
C PRO A 28 -1.74 -15.54 6.40
N LEU A 29 -2.71 -16.01 7.20
CA LEU A 29 -3.78 -15.17 7.70
C LEU A 29 -3.43 -14.56 9.06
N SER A 30 -3.87 -13.32 9.31
CA SER A 30 -3.88 -12.70 10.63
C SER A 30 -5.33 -12.32 10.94
N ASP A 31 -5.86 -12.79 12.07
CA ASP A 31 -7.27 -12.62 12.45
C ASP A 31 -8.25 -12.99 11.32
N GLY A 32 -7.99 -14.13 10.67
CA GLY A 32 -8.79 -14.67 9.56
C GLY A 32 -8.71 -13.89 8.24
N ARG A 33 -7.76 -12.95 8.12
CA ARG A 33 -7.61 -12.08 6.94
C ARG A 33 -6.22 -12.15 6.35
N LEU A 34 -6.12 -12.02 5.04
CA LEU A 34 -4.86 -11.80 4.35
C LEU A 34 -4.53 -10.30 4.40
N MET A 35 -3.54 -9.93 5.22
CA MET A 35 -3.16 -8.54 5.41
C MET A 35 -2.04 -8.15 4.45
N ILE A 36 -2.36 -7.39 3.41
CA ILE A 36 -1.39 -6.95 2.40
C ILE A 36 -0.97 -5.52 2.68
N ALA A 37 0.29 -5.37 3.04
CA ALA A 37 1.00 -4.10 3.07
C ALA A 37 1.28 -3.62 1.64
N LEU A 38 0.98 -2.35 1.33
CA LEU A 38 1.31 -1.73 0.03
C LEU A 38 2.02 -0.40 0.25
N ASP A 39 3.18 -0.25 -0.39
CA ASP A 39 3.97 0.98 -0.36
C ASP A 39 4.83 1.12 -1.63
N ASP A 40 5.45 2.28 -1.82
CA ASP A 40 6.53 2.46 -2.78
C ASP A 40 7.76 3.08 -2.11
N PHE A 41 8.93 2.81 -2.69
CA PHE A 41 10.15 3.43 -2.23
C PHE A 41 11.02 3.89 -3.40
N ILE A 42 11.80 4.92 -3.11
CA ILE A 42 12.88 5.39 -3.99
C ILE A 42 14.18 4.72 -3.55
N ASN A 43 14.94 4.20 -4.51
CA ASN A 43 16.25 3.58 -4.31
C ASN A 43 17.29 4.36 -5.13
N PRO A 44 17.95 5.36 -4.54
CA PRO A 44 18.97 6.15 -5.22
C PRO A 44 20.11 5.26 -5.72
N LYS A 45 20.57 5.55 -6.95
CA LYS A 45 21.65 4.84 -7.61
C LYS A 45 22.65 5.82 -8.20
N THR A 46 23.88 5.37 -8.42
CA THR A 46 24.93 6.19 -9.05
C THR A 46 25.23 5.76 -10.49
N GLY A 47 24.90 4.53 -10.88
CA GLY A 47 25.12 4.02 -12.23
C GLY A 47 24.05 4.50 -13.23
N ARG A 48 24.50 5.05 -14.37
CA ARG A 48 23.61 5.58 -15.43
C ARG A 48 22.86 4.50 -16.20
N ASN A 49 23.42 3.29 -16.29
CA ASN A 49 22.83 2.19 -17.08
C ASN A 49 22.03 1.19 -16.23
N ILE A 50 21.71 1.54 -14.98
CA ILE A 50 20.92 0.67 -14.10
C ILE A 50 19.46 0.70 -14.56
N PHE A 51 18.89 -0.49 -14.73
CA PHE A 51 17.52 -0.66 -15.21
C PHE A 51 16.51 0.05 -14.31
N GLY A 52 15.49 0.68 -14.91
CA GLY A 52 14.42 1.37 -14.20
C GLY A 52 14.85 2.64 -13.49
N CYS A 53 16.11 3.09 -13.65
CA CYS A 53 16.54 4.36 -13.08
C CYS A 53 16.08 5.57 -13.88
N SER A 54 15.55 6.58 -13.21
CA SER A 54 15.26 7.88 -13.80
C SER A 54 15.34 8.99 -12.75
N HIS A 55 15.27 10.24 -13.19
CA HIS A 55 15.05 11.36 -12.26
C HIS A 55 13.61 11.32 -11.75
N ILE A 56 13.45 10.85 -10.51
CA ILE A 56 12.14 10.70 -9.86
C ILE A 56 11.99 11.78 -8.81
N PHE A 57 10.82 12.41 -8.77
CA PHE A 57 10.52 13.37 -7.72
C PHE A 57 10.36 12.67 -6.36
N ASP A 58 11.12 13.10 -5.38
CA ASP A 58 11.04 12.60 -4.01
C ASP A 58 10.21 13.56 -3.14
N HIS A 59 8.97 13.15 -2.83
CA HIS A 59 8.07 13.89 -1.95
C HIS A 59 8.54 13.93 -0.48
N ALA A 60 9.50 13.09 -0.10
CA ALA A 60 10.05 12.98 1.24
C ALA A 60 11.49 13.52 1.35
N ALA A 61 12.01 14.15 0.29
CA ALA A 61 13.35 14.74 0.29
C ALA A 61 13.47 15.78 1.41
N LYS A 62 14.49 15.60 2.26
CA LYS A 62 14.89 16.60 3.26
C LYS A 62 15.54 17.79 2.57
N ASP A 63 15.63 18.94 3.26
CA ASP A 63 16.22 20.17 2.71
C ASP A 63 17.65 19.98 2.14
N ASN A 64 18.42 19.06 2.73
CA ASN A 64 19.79 18.73 2.29
C ASN A 64 19.86 17.60 1.24
N GLN A 65 18.75 17.22 0.61
CA GLN A 65 18.68 16.16 -0.40
C GLN A 65 18.12 16.68 -1.72
N SER A 66 18.60 16.13 -2.84
CA SER A 66 18.02 16.44 -4.15
C SER A 66 16.56 16.01 -4.20
N LYS A 67 15.68 16.88 -4.69
CA LYS A 67 14.27 16.56 -4.96
C LYS A 67 14.08 15.63 -6.16
N TYR A 68 15.10 15.47 -7.00
CA TYR A 68 15.07 14.63 -8.21
C TYR A 68 16.29 13.71 -8.27
N PRO A 69 16.47 12.78 -7.31
CA PRO A 69 17.57 11.83 -7.36
C PRO A 69 17.49 10.94 -8.60
N TRP A 70 18.64 10.54 -9.11
CA TRP A 70 18.73 9.41 -10.03
C TRP A 70 18.48 8.12 -9.23
N ALA A 71 17.34 7.48 -9.47
CA ALA A 71 16.89 6.39 -8.61
C ALA A 71 15.99 5.41 -9.36
N GLN A 72 15.79 4.23 -8.77
CA GLN A 72 14.66 3.36 -9.09
C GLN A 72 13.49 3.74 -8.18
N ASN A 73 12.26 3.79 -8.69
CA ASN A 73 11.06 3.76 -7.84
C ASN A 73 10.47 2.35 -7.94
N VAL A 74 10.17 1.73 -6.80
CA VAL A 74 9.66 0.36 -6.73
C VAL A 74 8.36 0.35 -5.94
N VAL A 75 7.29 -0.14 -6.57
CA VAL A 75 6.01 -0.46 -5.93
C VAL A 75 6.09 -1.88 -5.40
N LEU A 76 5.57 -2.08 -4.20
CA LEU A 76 5.82 -3.29 -3.44
C LEU A 76 4.59 -3.67 -2.63
N ILE A 77 4.31 -4.97 -2.62
CA ILE A 77 3.35 -5.56 -1.70
C ILE A 77 4.02 -6.62 -0.83
N GLY A 78 3.59 -6.68 0.44
CA GLY A 78 4.08 -7.65 1.40
C GLY A 78 2.97 -8.16 2.30
N LEU A 79 3.15 -9.37 2.84
CA LEU A 79 2.26 -9.97 3.81
C LEU A 79 2.61 -9.45 5.20
N LEU A 80 1.67 -8.77 5.85
CA LEU A 80 1.77 -8.44 7.27
C LEU A 80 1.33 -9.66 8.08
N LYS A 81 2.25 -10.20 8.87
CA LYS A 81 1.99 -11.36 9.73
C LYS A 81 2.63 -11.16 11.09
N VAL A 82 1.93 -11.57 12.14
CA VAL A 82 2.52 -11.66 13.48
C VAL A 82 3.34 -12.94 13.56
N ILE A 83 4.65 -12.79 13.77
CA ILE A 83 5.60 -13.89 13.95
C ILE A 83 6.25 -13.71 15.32
N LYS A 84 6.12 -14.71 16.19
CA LYS A 84 6.68 -14.69 17.56
C LYS A 84 6.31 -13.41 18.33
N GLY A 85 5.04 -13.00 18.25
CA GLY A 85 4.50 -11.83 18.97
C GLY A 85 4.90 -10.47 18.39
N ARG A 86 5.47 -10.42 17.18
CA ARG A 86 5.81 -9.15 16.50
C ARG A 86 5.31 -9.14 15.07
N TRP A 87 4.83 -7.98 14.62
CA TRP A 87 4.56 -7.77 13.20
C TRP A 87 5.83 -7.89 12.38
N ALA A 88 5.74 -8.69 11.32
CA ALA A 88 6.72 -8.86 10.26
C ALA A 88 6.06 -8.58 8.91
N CYS A 89 6.87 -8.23 7.91
CA CYS A 89 6.44 -8.01 6.54
C CYS A 89 7.20 -8.96 5.61
N LEU A 90 6.54 -9.98 5.09
CA LEU A 90 7.12 -10.91 4.12
C LEU A 90 6.88 -10.39 2.70
N PRO A 91 7.92 -10.19 1.87
CA PRO A 91 7.71 -9.70 0.50
C PRO A 91 6.84 -10.65 -0.32
N LEU A 92 5.82 -10.11 -1.00
CA LEU A 92 4.92 -10.90 -1.85
C LEU A 92 5.15 -10.63 -3.33
N SER A 93 5.33 -9.37 -3.73
CA SER A 93 5.61 -8.99 -5.11
C SER A 93 6.13 -7.56 -5.18
N GLN A 94 6.89 -7.24 -6.23
CA GLN A 94 7.41 -5.90 -6.48
C GLN A 94 7.51 -5.61 -7.97
N ARG A 95 7.37 -4.34 -8.34
CA ARG A 95 7.56 -3.83 -9.70
C ARG A 95 8.25 -2.48 -9.70
N PHE A 96 9.16 -2.26 -10.63
CA PHE A 96 9.73 -0.95 -10.91
C PHE A 96 8.67 -0.04 -11.54
N TYR A 97 8.57 1.19 -11.06
CA TYR A 97 7.81 2.22 -11.74
C TYR A 97 8.68 2.85 -12.84
N LEU A 98 8.26 2.66 -14.09
CA LEU A 98 8.96 3.17 -15.27
C LEU A 98 8.22 4.41 -15.79
N PRO A 99 8.75 5.64 -15.65
CA PRO A 99 8.02 6.84 -16.06
C PRO A 99 7.75 6.88 -17.57
N GLN A 100 6.54 7.29 -17.96
CA GLN A 100 6.13 7.41 -19.36
C GLN A 100 7.14 8.22 -20.19
N LYS A 101 7.67 9.33 -19.65
CA LYS A 101 8.67 10.16 -20.33
C LYS A 101 9.95 9.36 -20.66
N ALA A 102 10.41 8.52 -19.75
CA ALA A 102 11.62 7.71 -19.95
C ALA A 102 11.39 6.58 -20.97
N ILE A 103 10.18 5.99 -20.97
CA ILE A 103 9.75 5.01 -21.98
C ILE A 103 9.67 5.66 -23.36
N ASN A 104 9.01 6.82 -23.48
CA ASN A 104 8.85 7.56 -24.74
C ASN A 104 10.19 8.01 -25.33
N ALA A 105 11.15 8.39 -24.47
CA ALA A 105 12.52 8.72 -24.87
C ALA A 105 13.33 7.49 -25.33
N LYS A 106 12.75 6.27 -25.28
CA LYS A 106 13.39 5.00 -25.64
C LYS A 106 14.71 4.75 -24.92
N SER A 107 14.83 5.25 -23.68
CA SER A 107 16.05 5.14 -22.86
C SER A 107 16.48 3.68 -22.73
N ASP A 108 17.76 3.39 -22.94
CA ASP A 108 18.24 2.00 -22.97
C ASP A 108 18.00 1.26 -21.64
N ASN A 109 18.06 1.98 -20.53
CA ASN A 109 17.82 1.46 -19.19
C ASN A 109 16.33 1.25 -18.85
N MET A 110 15.42 1.46 -19.80
CA MET A 110 13.98 1.23 -19.67
C MET A 110 13.48 0.08 -20.56
N ARG A 111 14.36 -0.52 -21.37
CA ARG A 111 14.01 -1.61 -22.28
C ARG A 111 14.08 -2.95 -21.57
N VAL A 112 13.21 -3.88 -21.96
CA VAL A 112 13.31 -5.29 -21.60
C VAL A 112 13.53 -6.10 -22.87
N ALA A 113 14.56 -6.95 -22.88
CA ALA A 113 14.88 -7.76 -24.05
C ALA A 113 13.66 -8.59 -24.49
N GLY A 114 13.24 -8.43 -25.74
CA GLY A 114 12.12 -9.17 -26.32
C GLY A 114 10.72 -8.76 -25.86
N LYS A 115 10.56 -7.67 -25.09
CA LYS A 115 9.25 -7.15 -24.66
C LYS A 115 9.10 -5.67 -24.97
N VAL A 116 7.92 -5.29 -25.46
CA VAL A 116 7.51 -3.88 -25.56
C VAL A 116 7.05 -3.44 -24.17
N VAL A 117 7.77 -2.47 -23.59
CA VAL A 117 7.44 -1.90 -22.28
C VAL A 117 6.34 -0.86 -22.45
N SER A 118 5.14 -1.17 -21.95
CA SER A 118 4.06 -0.21 -21.82
C SER A 118 4.10 0.49 -20.47
N PHE A 119 3.64 1.74 -20.44
CA PHE A 119 3.54 2.49 -19.19
C PHE A 119 2.42 1.93 -18.32
N GLN A 120 2.71 1.80 -17.03
CA GLN A 120 1.74 1.55 -15.99
C GLN A 120 1.96 2.53 -14.85
N THR A 121 0.86 3.11 -14.35
CA THR A 121 0.88 3.89 -13.11
C THR A 121 1.17 2.97 -11.92
N LYS A 122 1.72 3.52 -10.82
CA LYS A 122 1.93 2.76 -9.58
C LYS A 122 0.64 2.12 -9.06
N LEU A 123 -0.51 2.78 -9.23
CA LEU A 123 -1.81 2.23 -8.84
C LEU A 123 -2.20 1.02 -9.68
N GLN A 124 -1.99 1.05 -11.01
CA GLN A 124 -2.25 -0.10 -11.87
C GLN A 124 -1.36 -1.29 -11.49
N GLN A 125 -0.06 -1.05 -11.27
CA GLN A 125 0.87 -2.08 -10.80
C GLN A 125 0.40 -2.70 -9.48
N ALA A 126 0.01 -1.86 -8.50
CA ALA A 126 -0.49 -2.33 -7.21
C ALA A 126 -1.76 -3.17 -7.36
N VAL A 127 -2.72 -2.74 -8.19
CA VAL A 127 -3.96 -3.48 -8.45
C VAL A 127 -3.65 -4.86 -9.04
N GLU A 128 -2.79 -4.92 -10.05
CA GLU A 128 -2.41 -6.19 -10.69
C GLU A 128 -1.71 -7.14 -9.71
N MET A 129 -0.71 -6.65 -8.96
CA MET A 129 0.00 -7.47 -7.97
C MET A 129 -0.94 -7.99 -6.87
N VAL A 130 -1.85 -7.15 -6.36
CA VAL A 130 -2.83 -7.57 -5.35
C VAL A 130 -3.80 -8.61 -5.90
N ILE A 131 -4.27 -8.47 -7.14
CA ILE A 131 -5.17 -9.46 -7.76
C ILE A 131 -4.48 -10.81 -7.90
N GLN A 132 -3.21 -10.85 -8.32
CA GLN A 132 -2.45 -12.11 -8.44
C GLN A 132 -2.34 -12.83 -7.10
N VAL A 133 -1.97 -12.10 -6.03
CA VAL A 133 -1.90 -12.66 -4.68
C VAL A 133 -3.29 -13.10 -4.19
N ALA A 134 -4.33 -12.30 -4.42
CA ALA A 134 -5.70 -12.60 -4.02
C ALA A 134 -6.25 -13.88 -4.70
N GLN A 135 -5.90 -14.09 -5.96
CA GLN A 135 -6.28 -15.29 -6.70
C GLN A 135 -5.55 -16.54 -6.18
N HIS A 136 -4.30 -16.39 -5.73
CA HIS A 136 -3.56 -17.48 -5.11
C HIS A 136 -4.16 -17.89 -3.76
N PHE A 137 -4.50 -16.91 -2.92
CA PHE A 137 -5.15 -17.13 -1.62
C PHE A 137 -6.68 -16.93 -1.73
N ALA A 138 -7.33 -17.68 -2.62
CA ALA A 138 -8.75 -17.50 -2.88
C ALA A 138 -9.63 -17.81 -1.64
N GLY A 139 -10.76 -17.10 -1.53
CA GLY A 139 -11.79 -17.38 -0.51
C GLY A 139 -11.57 -16.72 0.86
N VAL A 140 -10.56 -15.86 1.00
CA VAL A 140 -10.27 -15.14 2.26
C VAL A 140 -10.54 -13.65 2.12
N ASP A 141 -10.91 -13.01 3.24
CA ASP A 141 -11.00 -11.55 3.30
C ASP A 141 -9.59 -10.95 3.22
N ILE A 142 -9.41 -9.95 2.37
CA ILE A 142 -8.14 -9.28 2.10
C ILE A 142 -8.24 -7.85 2.59
N ILE A 143 -7.29 -7.43 3.42
CA ILE A 143 -7.17 -6.04 3.85
C ILE A 143 -5.87 -5.45 3.34
N ILE A 144 -5.99 -4.37 2.59
CA ILE A 144 -4.84 -3.65 2.04
C ILE A 144 -4.51 -2.50 2.96
N VAL A 145 -3.34 -2.55 3.57
CA VAL A 145 -2.82 -1.54 4.48
C VAL A 145 -1.83 -0.66 3.73
N CYS A 146 -2.18 0.60 3.51
CA CYS A 146 -1.36 1.50 2.71
C CYS A 146 -1.38 2.94 3.21
N ASP A 147 -0.49 3.77 2.67
CA ASP A 147 -0.44 5.19 2.97
C ASP A 147 -1.60 5.98 2.34
N SER A 148 -1.66 7.28 2.60
CA SER A 148 -2.71 8.15 2.06
C SER A 148 -2.60 8.41 0.54
N TRP A 149 -1.46 8.11 -0.08
CA TRP A 149 -1.26 8.25 -1.52
C TRP A 149 -1.96 7.09 -2.24
N PHE A 150 -1.73 5.85 -1.81
CA PHE A 150 -2.39 4.66 -2.35
C PHE A 150 -3.85 4.50 -1.90
N GLY A 151 -4.20 5.04 -0.72
CA GLY A 151 -5.51 4.93 -0.06
C GLY A 151 -6.68 5.66 -0.74
N ASN A 152 -6.83 5.54 -2.05
CA ASN A 152 -7.81 6.27 -2.85
C ASN A 152 -8.60 5.34 -3.80
N ASN A 153 -9.58 5.92 -4.49
CA ASN A 153 -10.52 5.16 -5.31
C ASN A 153 -9.91 4.57 -6.60
N GLY A 154 -8.75 5.06 -7.04
CA GLY A 154 -7.97 4.49 -8.12
C GLY A 154 -7.41 3.11 -7.78
N LEU A 155 -7.11 2.85 -6.49
CA LEU A 155 -6.77 1.51 -5.99
C LEU A 155 -8.04 0.71 -5.67
N PHE A 156 -8.95 1.31 -4.89
CA PHE A 156 -10.07 0.56 -4.31
C PHE A 156 -11.11 0.11 -5.35
N LYS A 157 -11.49 0.98 -6.31
CA LYS A 157 -12.54 0.65 -7.29
C LYS A 157 -12.17 -0.55 -8.15
N PRO A 158 -11.00 -0.62 -8.82
CA PRO A 158 -10.63 -1.79 -9.63
C PRO A 158 -10.59 -3.08 -8.82
N LEU A 159 -10.03 -3.03 -7.60
CA LEU A 159 -9.99 -4.20 -6.72
C LEU A 159 -11.37 -4.66 -6.32
N ARG A 160 -12.27 -3.74 -5.91
CA ARG A 160 -13.65 -4.08 -5.57
C ARG A 160 -14.41 -4.66 -6.78
N THR A 161 -14.14 -4.17 -7.99
CA THR A 161 -14.72 -4.71 -9.21
C THR A 161 -14.25 -6.14 -9.51
N LYS A 162 -13.00 -6.49 -9.19
CA LYS A 162 -12.44 -7.81 -9.50
C LYS A 162 -12.59 -8.84 -8.38
N LEU A 163 -12.47 -8.41 -7.12
CA LEU A 163 -12.46 -9.26 -5.92
C LEU A 163 -13.77 -9.17 -5.13
N GLY A 164 -14.71 -8.32 -5.54
CA GLY A 164 -16.01 -8.19 -4.88
C GLY A 164 -15.90 -7.71 -3.44
N ASN A 165 -16.71 -8.30 -2.54
CA ASN A 165 -16.83 -7.81 -1.18
C ASN A 165 -15.68 -8.22 -0.24
N PHE A 166 -14.82 -9.15 -0.66
CA PHE A 166 -13.70 -9.69 0.12
C PHE A 166 -12.53 -8.72 0.27
N VAL A 167 -12.44 -7.67 -0.55
CA VAL A 167 -11.34 -6.70 -0.47
C VAL A 167 -11.71 -5.45 0.32
N HIS A 168 -10.86 -5.12 1.28
CA HIS A 168 -10.97 -3.97 2.16
C HIS A 168 -9.71 -3.11 2.11
N LEU A 169 -9.87 -1.83 2.43
CA LEU A 169 -8.80 -0.85 2.45
C LEU A 169 -8.68 -0.26 3.87
N LEU A 170 -7.45 -0.23 4.38
CA LEU A 170 -7.06 0.41 5.62
C LEU A 170 -5.97 1.45 5.32
N SER A 171 -6.30 2.72 5.47
CA SER A 171 -5.37 3.80 5.12
C SER A 171 -5.65 5.08 5.92
N ARG A 172 -4.81 6.10 5.74
CA ARG A 172 -4.94 7.41 6.38
C ARG A 172 -5.71 8.39 5.51
N LEU A 173 -6.59 9.17 6.13
CA LEU A 173 -7.25 10.32 5.51
C LEU A 173 -6.39 11.58 5.62
N ARG A 174 -6.44 12.42 4.58
CA ARG A 174 -5.86 13.77 4.64
C ARG A 174 -6.73 14.67 5.51
N SER A 175 -6.11 15.67 6.14
CA SER A 175 -6.78 16.59 7.06
C SER A 175 -7.96 17.34 6.42
N ASN A 176 -7.84 17.68 5.14
CA ASN A 176 -8.87 18.36 4.36
C ASN A 176 -9.95 17.42 3.78
N THR A 177 -9.91 16.12 4.07
CA THR A 177 -10.90 15.17 3.53
C THR A 177 -12.28 15.43 4.13
N VAL A 178 -13.26 15.73 3.28
CA VAL A 178 -14.65 15.98 3.70
C VAL A 178 -15.41 14.68 3.91
N LEU A 179 -16.07 14.58 5.07
CA LEU A 179 -16.88 13.44 5.50
C LEU A 179 -18.37 13.75 5.39
N TYR A 180 -19.15 12.71 5.13
CA TYR A 180 -20.61 12.79 5.00
C TYR A 180 -21.27 11.76 5.92
N SER A 181 -22.45 12.06 6.43
CA SER A 181 -23.24 11.08 7.18
C SER A 181 -23.72 9.96 6.25
N ILE A 182 -24.07 8.82 6.86
CA ILE A 182 -24.75 7.74 6.15
C ILE A 182 -26.11 8.26 5.66
N PRO A 183 -26.48 8.05 4.39
CA PRO A 183 -27.79 8.49 3.90
C PRO A 183 -28.89 7.81 4.72
N LYS A 184 -29.86 8.61 5.22
CA LYS A 184 -31.02 8.07 5.93
C LYS A 184 -31.81 7.17 4.96
N ILE A 185 -32.01 5.91 5.35
CA ILE A 185 -32.84 4.96 4.60
C ILE A 185 -34.25 5.55 4.53
N GLY A 186 -34.80 5.72 3.32
CA GLY A 186 -36.16 6.23 3.10
C GLY A 186 -36.31 7.72 2.74
N SER A 187 -35.24 8.49 2.54
CA SER A 187 -35.37 9.95 2.36
C SER A 187 -35.96 10.44 1.02
N SER A 188 -36.40 9.55 0.12
CA SER A 188 -37.15 9.98 -1.07
C SER A 188 -38.24 8.98 -1.47
N LYS A 189 -39.50 9.33 -1.19
CA LYS A 189 -40.68 8.80 -1.90
C LYS A 189 -40.83 9.38 -3.32
N LYS A 190 -39.90 10.25 -3.74
CA LYS A 190 -39.89 10.88 -5.07
C LYS A 190 -39.24 9.94 -6.10
N PRO A 191 -39.73 9.90 -7.34
CA PRO A 191 -39.07 9.19 -8.43
C PRO A 191 -37.61 9.65 -8.56
N GLY A 192 -36.66 8.72 -8.58
CA GLY A 192 -35.24 9.02 -8.79
C GLY A 192 -34.27 8.10 -8.06
N ARG A 193 -32.98 8.21 -8.41
CA ARG A 193 -31.90 7.44 -7.79
C ARG A 193 -31.76 7.83 -6.31
N PRO A 194 -31.77 6.87 -5.35
CA PRO A 194 -31.57 7.14 -3.94
C PRO A 194 -30.29 7.95 -3.67
N LYS A 195 -30.35 8.86 -2.69
CA LYS A 195 -29.19 9.66 -2.28
C LYS A 195 -28.06 8.75 -1.81
N LYS A 196 -26.88 8.90 -2.41
CA LYS A 196 -25.69 8.12 -2.04
C LYS A 196 -24.99 8.63 -0.77
N TYR A 197 -25.18 9.90 -0.42
CA TYR A 197 -24.51 10.55 0.70
C TYR A 197 -25.53 11.30 1.56
N GLY A 198 -25.32 11.32 2.88
CA GLY A 198 -26.08 12.14 3.81
C GLY A 198 -25.59 13.60 3.84
N SER A 199 -25.86 14.28 4.95
CA SER A 199 -25.36 15.64 5.23
C SER A 199 -23.84 15.69 5.26
N ARG A 200 -23.26 16.83 4.85
CA ARG A 200 -21.85 17.13 5.07
C ARG A 200 -21.59 17.25 6.58
N LEU A 201 -20.61 16.53 7.09
CA LEU A 201 -20.21 16.58 8.51
C LEU A 201 -19.11 17.62 8.74
N GLY A 202 -18.13 17.68 7.83
CA GLY A 202 -16.95 18.53 7.97
C GLY A 202 -15.72 17.89 7.35
N SER A 203 -14.60 18.61 7.34
CA SER A 203 -13.27 18.05 7.04
C SER A 203 -12.77 17.19 8.20
N CYS A 204 -11.82 16.28 7.96
CA CYS A 204 -11.22 15.47 9.02
C CYS A 204 -10.61 16.33 10.14
N ALA A 205 -10.08 17.52 9.80
CA ALA A 205 -9.56 18.48 10.78
C ALA A 205 -10.65 19.11 11.64
N GLU A 206 -11.75 19.57 11.02
CA GLU A 206 -12.92 20.09 11.74
C GLU A 206 -13.47 19.01 12.69
N MET A 207 -13.63 17.78 12.20
CA MET A 207 -14.12 16.66 13.01
C MET A 207 -13.14 16.28 14.13
N ALA A 208 -11.81 16.33 13.88
CA ALA A 208 -10.82 16.04 14.91
C ALA A 208 -10.93 17.03 16.09
N ALA A 209 -11.07 18.32 15.81
CA ALA A 209 -11.25 19.34 16.83
C ALA A 209 -12.55 19.13 17.64
N ALA A 210 -13.64 18.77 16.97
CA ALA A 210 -14.92 18.50 17.62
C ALA A 210 -14.91 17.21 18.47
N PHE A 211 -14.16 16.18 18.06
CA PHE A 211 -14.19 14.86 18.68
C PHE A 211 -13.15 14.63 19.77
N MET A 212 -12.18 15.54 19.92
CA MET A 212 -11.12 15.39 20.91
C MET A 212 -11.66 15.21 22.34
N ALA A 213 -12.72 15.95 22.71
CA ALA A 213 -13.36 15.85 24.03
C ALA A 213 -14.14 14.54 24.26
N TYR A 214 -14.47 13.81 23.20
CA TYR A 214 -15.23 12.55 23.25
C TYR A 214 -14.33 11.33 23.05
N ALA A 215 -13.01 11.52 22.99
CA ALA A 215 -12.07 10.42 22.81
C ALA A 215 -12.05 9.51 24.04
N SER A 216 -11.97 8.20 23.79
CA SER A 216 -11.79 7.18 24.83
C SER A 216 -10.37 6.63 24.76
N THR A 217 -9.86 6.13 25.88
CA THR A 217 -8.56 5.48 25.94
C THR A 217 -8.69 4.02 25.52
N TYR A 218 -7.83 3.60 24.58
CA TYR A 218 -7.74 2.23 24.08
C TYR A 218 -6.36 1.67 24.39
N HIS A 219 -6.30 0.37 24.72
CA HIS A 219 -5.07 -0.34 24.98
C HIS A 219 -4.68 -1.14 23.73
N VAL A 220 -3.59 -0.73 23.05
CA VAL A 220 -3.21 -1.27 21.74
C VAL A 220 -1.76 -1.74 21.70
N PHE A 221 -1.49 -2.82 20.98
CA PHE A 221 -0.16 -3.36 20.77
C PHE A 221 0.55 -2.69 19.59
N LEU A 222 1.41 -1.71 19.88
CA LEU A 222 2.13 -0.94 18.88
C LEU A 222 3.65 -1.05 19.07
N TYR A 223 4.34 -1.37 17.98
CA TYR A 223 5.81 -1.45 17.94
C TYR A 223 6.40 -2.41 18.99
N GLY A 224 5.71 -3.53 19.25
CA GLY A 224 6.18 -4.56 20.17
C GLY A 224 5.87 -4.31 21.65
N LYS A 225 5.06 -3.29 21.98
CA LYS A 225 4.64 -2.99 23.35
C LYS A 225 3.18 -2.53 23.37
N TYR A 226 2.49 -2.84 24.46
CA TYR A 226 1.18 -2.24 24.71
C TYR A 226 1.32 -0.76 25.06
N ARG A 227 0.38 0.05 24.55
CA ARG A 227 0.33 1.49 24.73
C ARG A 227 -1.12 1.93 24.88
N GLU A 228 -1.32 2.94 25.70
CA GLU A 228 -2.58 3.68 25.75
C GLU A 228 -2.63 4.71 24.65
N VAL A 229 -3.76 4.74 23.94
CA VAL A 229 -4.00 5.65 22.83
C VAL A 229 -5.42 6.22 22.97
N ASN A 230 -5.54 7.54 22.95
CA ASN A 230 -6.84 8.19 22.93
C ASN A 230 -7.37 8.23 21.51
N ALA A 231 -8.57 7.70 21.29
CA ALA A 231 -9.18 7.69 19.97
C ALA A 231 -10.69 7.91 20.03
N TYR A 232 -11.23 8.39 18.91
CA TYR A 232 -12.65 8.45 18.65
C TYR A 232 -12.94 7.78 17.32
N SER A 233 -14.07 7.06 17.21
CA SER A 233 -14.44 6.42 15.96
C SER A 233 -15.87 6.73 15.55
N GLN A 234 -16.08 6.85 14.24
CA GLN A 234 -17.40 7.04 13.67
C GLN A 234 -17.49 6.37 12.30
N ILE A 235 -18.65 5.79 11.98
CA ILE A 235 -18.95 5.30 10.64
C ILE A 235 -19.53 6.46 9.81
N VAL A 236 -18.90 6.75 8.69
CA VAL A 236 -19.24 7.85 7.78
C VAL A 236 -19.21 7.39 6.33
N MET A 237 -19.84 8.16 5.45
CA MET A 237 -19.70 7.99 4.00
C MET A 237 -18.51 8.79 3.49
N LEU A 238 -17.59 8.09 2.82
CA LEU A 238 -16.45 8.72 2.16
C LEU A 238 -16.77 8.94 0.68
N LYS A 239 -16.84 10.20 0.24
CA LYS A 239 -17.21 10.54 -1.14
C LYS A 239 -16.19 10.06 -2.18
N THR A 240 -14.90 10.00 -1.80
CA THR A 240 -13.82 9.56 -2.69
C THR A 240 -13.95 8.07 -3.03
N LEU A 241 -14.13 7.20 -2.03
CA LEU A 241 -14.32 5.75 -2.21
C LEU A 241 -15.76 5.36 -2.54
N LYS A 242 -16.71 6.25 -2.25
CA LYS A 242 -18.14 6.09 -2.50
C LYS A 242 -18.75 4.90 -1.74
N CYS A 243 -18.28 4.64 -0.52
CA CYS A 243 -18.76 3.60 0.40
C CYS A 243 -18.72 4.08 1.86
N PRO A 244 -19.42 3.37 2.78
CA PRO A 244 -19.26 3.57 4.22
C PRO A 244 -17.88 3.12 4.67
N VAL A 245 -17.29 3.87 5.59
CA VAL A 245 -16.01 3.54 6.23
C VAL A 245 -16.09 3.85 7.72
N ARG A 246 -15.40 3.06 8.55
CA ARG A 246 -15.13 3.43 9.93
C ARG A 246 -13.90 4.33 9.93
N VAL A 247 -14.04 5.57 10.37
CA VAL A 247 -12.92 6.48 10.60
C VAL A 247 -12.57 6.46 12.07
N VAL A 248 -11.29 6.34 12.38
CA VAL A 248 -10.70 6.39 13.71
C VAL A 248 -9.74 7.58 13.76
N TRP A 249 -10.08 8.57 14.59
CA TRP A 249 -9.18 9.66 14.93
C TRP A 249 -8.36 9.25 16.13
N VAL A 250 -7.05 9.19 15.96
CA VAL A 250 -6.09 8.92 17.03
C VAL A 250 -5.46 10.24 17.46
N PHE A 251 -5.64 10.59 18.72
CA PHE A 251 -5.15 11.83 19.31
C PHE A 251 -3.85 11.60 20.08
N ARG A 252 -2.89 12.49 19.88
CA ARG A 252 -1.63 12.62 20.64
C ARG A 252 -1.58 14.01 21.26
N LYS A 253 -0.59 14.25 22.13
CA LYS A 253 -0.45 15.53 22.88
C LYS A 253 -0.62 16.78 22.02
N THR A 254 -0.06 16.80 20.80
CA THR A 254 -0.04 17.99 19.93
C THR A 254 -0.52 17.71 18.50
N GLN A 255 -0.89 16.47 18.19
CA GLN A 255 -1.16 16.02 16.83
C GLN A 255 -2.24 14.96 16.81
N TRP A 256 -2.86 14.79 15.66
CA TRP A 256 -3.83 13.73 15.44
C TRP A 256 -3.61 13.10 14.06
N ILE A 257 -4.09 11.86 13.91
CA ILE A 257 -4.19 11.19 12.61
C ILE A 257 -5.61 10.64 12.45
N ALA A 258 -6.16 10.66 11.24
CA ALA A 258 -7.41 9.98 10.91
C ALA A 258 -7.09 8.77 10.04
N ILE A 259 -7.41 7.59 10.53
CA ILE A 259 -7.29 6.31 9.83
C ILE A 259 -8.69 5.88 9.44
N PHE A 260 -8.88 5.25 8.29
CA PHE A 260 -10.17 4.67 7.91
C PHE A 260 -10.02 3.21 7.50
N SER A 261 -11.06 2.43 7.75
CA SER A 261 -11.22 1.07 7.24
C SER A 261 -12.54 0.94 6.48
N THR A 262 -12.52 0.25 5.34
CA THR A 262 -13.73 -0.21 4.67
C THR A 262 -14.25 -1.55 5.23
N ASP A 263 -13.48 -2.25 6.06
CA ASP A 263 -14.00 -3.36 6.87
C ASP A 263 -14.62 -2.81 8.16
N LEU A 264 -15.95 -2.79 8.22
CA LEU A 264 -16.70 -2.27 9.36
C LEU A 264 -16.70 -3.23 10.57
N LYS A 265 -16.27 -4.49 10.37
CA LYS A 265 -16.16 -5.51 11.42
C LYS A 265 -14.94 -5.29 12.32
N LEU A 266 -13.96 -4.49 11.87
CA LEU A 266 -12.77 -4.22 12.68
C LEU A 266 -13.09 -3.34 13.89
N SER A 267 -12.49 -3.70 15.03
CA SER A 267 -12.47 -2.85 16.21
C SER A 267 -11.58 -1.63 16.02
N VAL A 268 -11.69 -0.67 16.94
CA VAL A 268 -10.84 0.54 16.93
C VAL A 268 -9.38 0.15 17.14
N GLU A 269 -9.13 -0.78 18.05
CA GLU A 269 -7.83 -1.36 18.36
C GLU A 269 -7.20 -2.02 17.14
N GLN A 270 -7.94 -2.90 16.45
CA GLN A 270 -7.45 -3.55 15.23
C GLN A 270 -7.09 -2.54 14.15
N ILE A 271 -7.92 -1.51 13.92
CA ILE A 271 -7.61 -0.45 12.94
C ILE A 271 -6.29 0.26 13.28
N ILE A 272 -6.09 0.59 14.55
CA ILE A 272 -4.87 1.27 15.02
C ILE A 272 -3.65 0.36 14.89
N GLU A 273 -3.76 -0.90 15.34
CA GLU A 273 -2.67 -1.87 15.34
C GLU A 273 -2.26 -2.27 13.93
N TYR A 274 -3.22 -2.58 13.06
CA TYR A 274 -2.98 -2.98 11.68
C TYR A 274 -2.37 -1.83 10.88
N TYR A 275 -2.86 -0.61 11.07
CA TYR A 275 -2.25 0.56 10.43
C TYR A 275 -0.84 0.83 10.99
N GLY A 276 -0.63 0.61 12.30
CA GLY A 276 0.68 0.66 12.93
C GLY A 276 1.65 -0.38 12.37
N ALA A 277 1.17 -1.57 12.02
CA ALA A 277 1.96 -2.64 11.41
C ALA A 277 2.50 -2.27 10.03
N ARG A 278 1.88 -1.33 9.30
CA ARG A 278 2.39 -0.79 8.02
C ARG A 278 3.85 -0.34 8.11
N TRP A 279 4.28 0.22 9.24
CA TRP A 279 5.68 0.65 9.44
C TRP A 279 6.69 -0.50 9.32
N LYS A 280 6.27 -1.77 9.47
CA LYS A 280 7.13 -2.93 9.25
C LYS A 280 7.50 -3.16 7.79
N ILE A 281 6.75 -2.59 6.84
CA ILE A 281 7.20 -2.46 5.45
C ILE A 281 8.51 -1.68 5.45
N GLU A 282 8.51 -0.47 6.00
CA GLU A 282 9.67 0.42 5.97
C GLU A 282 10.89 -0.20 6.70
N SER A 283 10.68 -0.90 7.83
CA SER A 283 11.77 -1.59 8.55
C SER A 283 12.27 -2.84 7.82
N GLY A 284 11.37 -3.74 7.41
CA GLY A 284 11.74 -5.00 6.75
C GLY A 284 12.43 -4.75 5.41
N PHE A 285 12.04 -3.71 4.67
CA PHE A 285 12.71 -3.36 3.42
C PHE A 285 13.99 -2.53 3.62
N LYS A 286 14.13 -1.75 4.70
CA LYS A 286 15.44 -1.18 5.08
C LYS A 286 16.44 -2.29 5.40
N GLU A 287 16.02 -3.30 6.15
CA GLU A 287 16.82 -4.49 6.45
C GLU A 287 17.18 -5.25 5.17
N ILE A 288 16.22 -5.57 4.29
CA ILE A 288 16.50 -6.23 3.00
C ILE A 288 17.47 -5.41 2.12
N LYS A 289 17.37 -4.08 2.11
CA LYS A 289 18.30 -3.21 1.35
C LYS A 289 19.70 -3.15 1.94
N GLN A 290 19.83 -3.26 3.26
CA GLN A 290 21.09 -3.21 3.99
C GLN A 290 21.78 -4.57 4.00
N ASP A 291 21.05 -5.65 4.30
CA ASP A 291 21.59 -7.00 4.50
C ASP A 291 21.82 -7.76 3.19
N ILE A 292 20.93 -7.61 2.19
CA ILE A 292 21.09 -8.28 0.88
C ILE A 292 21.97 -7.43 -0.07
N GLY A 293 22.52 -6.32 0.42
CA GLY A 293 23.40 -5.46 -0.38
C GLY A 293 22.74 -4.84 -1.61
N SER A 294 21.40 -4.80 -1.70
CA SER A 294 20.67 -4.23 -2.85
C SER A 294 21.01 -2.74 -3.09
N SER A 295 21.37 -2.01 -2.04
CA SER A 295 21.92 -0.65 -2.14
C SER A 295 23.32 -0.60 -2.80
N LYS A 296 24.18 -1.59 -2.52
CA LYS A 296 25.54 -1.74 -3.06
C LYS A 296 25.58 -2.53 -4.38
N ALA A 297 24.52 -3.24 -4.72
CA ALA A 297 24.41 -4.02 -5.94
C ALA A 297 24.38 -3.05 -7.13
N LYS A 298 25.46 -3.10 -7.91
CA LYS A 298 25.63 -2.46 -9.22
C LYS A 298 25.59 -3.52 -10.33
N PRO A 299 24.53 -4.36 -10.47
CA PRO A 299 24.47 -5.21 -11.64
C PRO A 299 24.36 -4.27 -12.85
N ALA A 300 25.46 -4.15 -13.60
CA ALA A 300 25.49 -3.51 -14.92
C ALA A 300 24.70 -4.33 -15.96
N CYS A 301 24.12 -5.46 -15.54
CA CYS A 301 23.41 -6.39 -16.39
C CYS A 301 21.92 -6.07 -16.38
N THR A 302 21.50 -5.51 -17.51
CA THR A 302 20.12 -5.33 -17.95
C THR A 302 19.21 -6.52 -17.63
N GLY A 303 19.63 -7.78 -17.75
CA GLY A 303 18.73 -8.94 -17.63
C GLY A 303 18.14 -9.28 -16.24
N SER A 304 18.81 -8.97 -15.11
CA SER A 304 18.35 -9.52 -13.80
C SER A 304 17.19 -8.77 -13.18
N ASP A 305 17.18 -7.45 -13.29
CA ASP A 305 16.11 -6.61 -12.73
C ASP A 305 14.88 -6.57 -13.67
N GLN A 306 15.09 -6.82 -14.97
CA GLN A 306 14.06 -6.76 -16.02
C GLN A 306 13.03 -7.88 -15.95
N SER A 307 13.45 -9.06 -15.54
CA SER A 307 12.60 -10.27 -15.58
C SER A 307 11.55 -10.28 -14.46
N HIS A 308 11.79 -9.56 -13.35
CA HIS A 308 10.80 -9.28 -12.31
C HIS A 308 9.68 -8.31 -12.74
N GLN A 309 9.93 -7.45 -13.73
CA GLN A 309 9.08 -6.30 -14.04
C GLN A 309 7.75 -6.65 -14.73
N PHE A 310 7.75 -7.71 -15.56
CA PHE A 310 6.61 -8.10 -16.42
C PHE A 310 6.22 -9.56 -16.23
N SER A 311 6.40 -10.06 -15.01
CA SER A 311 5.99 -11.39 -14.57
C SER A 311 4.76 -11.30 -13.67
#